data_AF-A0A401WVM7-F1
#
_entry.id   AF-A0A401WVM7-F1
#
_cell.length_a   1.000
_cell.length_b   1.000
_cell.length_c   1.000
_cell.angle_alpha   90.00
_cell.angle_beta   90.00
_cell.angle_gamma   90.00
#
_symmetry.space_group_name_H-M   'P 1'
#
loop_
_entity.id
_entity.type
_entity.pdbx_description
1 polymer ?
#
loop_
_entity_poly.entity_id
_entity_poly.type
_entity_poly.pdbx_seq_one_letter_code
_entity_poly.pdbx_strand_id
1 'polypeptide(L)'
;MKPFLSLSLFSALSLLTVSAHAQAASQSDRQMIAHAHWLSAEQARPATSSDTATLKAVPDLTKTAGQYHDLCNTGMTPKILSLDVGGALGTLTAVIEEDTTCFGADGARYTLLDRTHHVVWQNSAAAIAILESRHDGVHDLSFGGAGPRVPVWSWSAARQAYQLRTVIDTE
;
A
#
# COMPACT_ATOMS: atom_id res chain seq x y z
N MET A 1 32.61 -0.12 -77.80
CA MET A 1 32.36 1.23 -78.35
C MET A 1 31.12 1.79 -77.66
N LYS A 2 31.24 3.04 -77.17
CA LYS A 2 30.25 3.88 -76.45
C LYS A 2 29.00 4.21 -77.32
N PRO A 3 27.98 4.93 -76.82
CA PRO A 3 27.31 4.97 -75.50
C PRO A 3 25.75 5.06 -75.67
N PHE A 4 24.96 5.25 -74.60
CA PHE A 4 23.99 6.36 -74.49
C PHE A 4 23.40 6.45 -73.07
N LEU A 5 23.22 7.70 -72.62
CA LEU A 5 22.81 8.16 -71.30
C LEU A 5 21.33 7.90 -71.01
N SER A 6 20.95 7.82 -69.72
CA SER A 6 19.81 8.59 -69.18
C SER A 6 19.78 8.61 -67.65
N LEU A 7 19.06 9.59 -67.14
CA LEU A 7 19.10 10.30 -65.86
C LEU A 7 18.44 9.61 -64.64
N SER A 8 18.90 10.06 -63.46
CA SER A 8 18.15 10.42 -62.23
C SER A 8 17.26 9.38 -61.52
N LEU A 9 17.48 9.17 -60.21
CA LEU A 9 16.74 9.86 -59.13
C LEU A 9 17.21 9.37 -57.75
N PHE A 10 17.46 10.33 -56.85
CA PHE A 10 17.58 10.10 -55.41
C PHE A 10 16.25 9.60 -54.84
N SER A 11 16.28 8.59 -53.97
CA SER A 11 15.22 8.39 -52.97
C SER A 11 15.83 7.76 -51.73
N ALA A 12 16.05 8.62 -50.73
CA ALA A 12 16.37 8.23 -49.37
C ALA A 12 15.14 7.57 -48.74
N LEU A 13 15.24 6.29 -48.40
CA LEU A 13 14.20 5.59 -47.63
C LEU A 13 14.56 5.69 -46.14
N SER A 14 14.16 6.80 -45.52
CA SER A 14 14.09 6.92 -44.06
C SER A 14 12.84 6.18 -43.59
N LEU A 15 12.99 4.91 -43.17
CA LEU A 15 11.91 4.20 -42.47
C LEU A 15 11.99 4.51 -40.98
N LEU A 16 11.02 5.32 -40.57
CA LEU A 16 10.67 5.68 -39.21
C LEU A 16 10.64 4.46 -38.28
N THR A 17 11.52 4.45 -37.29
CA THR A 17 11.32 3.63 -36.09
C THR A 17 10.15 4.21 -35.31
N VAL A 18 8.95 3.67 -35.52
CA VAL A 18 7.83 3.91 -34.62
C VAL A 18 8.18 3.20 -33.31
N SER A 19 8.78 3.95 -32.40
CA SER A 19 8.93 3.54 -31.02
C SER A 19 7.52 3.39 -30.45
N ALA A 20 7.02 2.16 -30.42
CA ALA A 20 5.85 1.76 -29.65
C ALA A 20 6.18 1.96 -28.17
N HIS A 21 6.09 3.20 -27.71
CA HIS A 21 6.05 3.50 -26.29
C HIS A 21 4.71 2.94 -25.82
N ALA A 22 4.75 1.78 -25.19
CA ALA A 22 3.64 1.22 -24.47
C ALA A 22 3.13 2.28 -23.49
N GLN A 23 2.04 2.96 -23.86
CA GLN A 23 1.25 3.75 -22.93
C GLN A 23 0.54 2.74 -22.04
N ALA A 24 1.18 2.34 -20.94
CA ALA A 24 0.45 1.78 -19.82
C ALA A 24 -0.56 2.86 -19.40
N ALA A 25 -1.84 2.66 -19.71
CA ALA A 25 -2.89 3.53 -19.24
C ALA A 25 -2.90 3.41 -17.71
N SER A 26 -2.41 4.42 -17.01
CA SER A 26 -2.52 4.48 -15.55
C SER A 26 -4.00 4.49 -15.19
N GLN A 27 -4.50 3.43 -14.54
CA GLN A 27 -5.84 3.44 -13.97
C GLN A 27 -5.97 4.60 -12.98
N SER A 28 -7.14 5.24 -12.94
CA SER A 28 -7.39 6.27 -11.93
C SER A 28 -7.43 5.64 -10.53
N ASP A 29 -7.07 6.42 -9.50
CA ASP A 29 -7.16 5.95 -8.09
C ASP A 29 -8.55 5.40 -7.76
N ARG A 30 -9.62 6.04 -8.28
CA ARG A 30 -11.00 5.56 -8.13
C ARG A 30 -11.20 4.16 -8.72
N GLN A 31 -10.68 3.90 -9.92
CA GLN A 31 -10.78 2.58 -10.55
C GLN A 31 -9.99 1.53 -9.77
N MET A 32 -8.78 1.87 -9.32
CA MET A 32 -7.96 0.94 -8.52
C MET A 32 -8.66 0.58 -7.21
N ILE A 33 -9.22 1.56 -6.50
CA ILE A 33 -10.00 1.34 -5.27
C ILE A 33 -11.21 0.45 -5.52
N ALA A 34 -11.97 0.70 -6.59
CA ALA A 34 -13.17 -0.06 -6.91
C ALA A 34 -12.93 -1.55 -7.20
N HIS A 35 -11.73 -1.89 -7.69
CA HIS A 35 -11.34 -3.28 -8.00
C HIS A 35 -10.33 -3.84 -6.98
N ALA A 36 -10.01 -3.08 -5.93
CA ALA A 36 -9.01 -3.48 -4.96
C ALA A 36 -9.47 -4.70 -4.17
N HIS A 37 -8.52 -5.59 -3.88
CA HIS A 37 -8.73 -6.62 -2.88
C HIS A 37 -8.47 -6.05 -1.49
N TRP A 38 -9.52 -6.01 -0.67
CA TRP A 38 -9.47 -5.49 0.69
C TRP A 38 -9.15 -6.61 1.68
N LEU A 39 -8.14 -6.37 2.51
CA LEU A 39 -7.71 -7.23 3.60
C LEU A 39 -8.08 -6.58 4.92
N SER A 40 -8.72 -7.34 5.80
CA SER A 40 -9.13 -6.94 7.14
C SER A 40 -8.48 -7.84 8.20
N ALA A 41 -8.90 -7.65 9.45
CA ALA A 41 -8.55 -8.51 10.57
C ALA A 41 -9.02 -9.97 10.41
N GLU A 42 -9.90 -10.27 9.46
CA GLU A 42 -10.41 -11.63 9.21
C GLU A 42 -9.35 -12.51 8.52
N GLN A 43 -8.51 -11.92 7.67
CA GLN A 43 -7.40 -12.62 7.00
C GLN A 43 -6.12 -12.65 7.86
N ALA A 44 -6.13 -11.99 9.02
CA ALA A 44 -5.00 -11.90 9.93
C ALA A 44 -4.98 -13.07 10.93
N ARG A 45 -3.79 -13.53 11.30
CA ARG A 45 -3.63 -14.53 12.36
C ARG A 45 -3.57 -13.88 13.73
N PRO A 46 -4.04 -14.52 14.81
CA PRO A 46 -3.75 -14.05 16.17
C PRO A 46 -2.23 -13.96 16.40
N ALA A 47 -1.81 -12.95 17.15
CA ALA A 47 -0.43 -12.83 17.58
C ALA A 47 -0.07 -13.94 18.58
N THR A 48 1.18 -14.35 18.55
CA THR A 48 1.75 -15.40 19.39
C THR A 48 2.96 -14.88 20.15
N SER A 49 3.56 -15.72 20.99
CA SER A 49 4.78 -15.35 21.74
C SER A 49 5.96 -14.99 20.83
N SER A 50 6.04 -15.52 19.60
CA SER A 50 7.11 -15.17 18.65
C SER A 50 7.02 -13.73 18.14
N ASP A 51 5.83 -13.12 18.20
CA ASP A 51 5.59 -11.76 17.71
C ASP A 51 5.98 -10.68 18.74
N THR A 52 6.53 -11.07 19.89
CA THR A 52 6.83 -10.16 21.01
C THR A 52 7.69 -8.97 20.60
N ALA A 53 8.68 -9.15 19.73
CA ALA A 53 9.54 -8.06 19.28
C ALA A 53 8.77 -7.04 18.42
N THR A 54 7.91 -7.53 17.52
CA THR A 54 7.04 -6.70 16.68
C THR A 54 6.03 -5.93 17.54
N LEU A 55 5.35 -6.60 18.47
CA LEU A 55 4.33 -5.98 19.32
C LEU A 55 4.91 -4.92 20.27
N LYS A 56 6.17 -5.05 20.69
CA LYS A 56 6.85 -4.02 21.50
C LYS A 56 7.09 -2.70 20.74
N ALA A 57 7.10 -2.74 19.42
CA ALA A 57 7.31 -1.56 18.59
C ALA A 57 5.99 -0.84 18.23
N VAL A 58 4.84 -1.43 18.57
CA VAL A 58 3.53 -0.83 18.33
C VAL A 58 3.30 0.28 19.36
N PRO A 59 3.08 1.54 18.94
CA PRO A 59 2.76 2.63 19.85
C PRO A 59 1.44 2.35 20.56
N ASP A 60 1.35 2.75 21.83
CA ASP A 60 0.16 2.66 22.69
C ASP A 60 -0.32 1.24 23.06
N LEU A 61 0.21 0.20 22.41
CA LEU A 61 -0.04 -1.19 22.77
C LEU A 61 0.79 -1.56 24.01
N THR A 62 0.11 -1.82 25.13
CA THR A 62 0.78 -2.20 26.38
C THR A 62 0.55 -3.68 26.70
N LYS A 63 1.42 -4.27 27.53
CA LYS A 63 1.26 -5.64 28.00
C LYS A 63 1.32 -5.68 29.52
N THR A 64 0.23 -6.07 30.16
CA THR A 64 0.10 -6.16 31.61
C THR A 64 -0.42 -7.54 31.98
N ALA A 65 0.22 -8.20 32.97
CA ALA A 65 -0.15 -9.55 33.43
C ALA A 65 -0.29 -10.60 32.30
N GLY A 66 0.47 -10.45 31.21
CA GLY A 66 0.44 -11.38 30.07
C GLY A 66 -0.59 -11.05 28.99
N GLN A 67 -1.52 -10.12 29.24
CA GLN A 67 -2.53 -9.66 28.30
C GLN A 67 -2.10 -8.34 27.63
N TYR A 68 -2.43 -8.18 26.35
CA TYR A 68 -2.22 -6.92 25.65
C TYR A 68 -3.43 -6.00 25.85
N HIS A 69 -3.16 -4.70 25.94
CA HIS A 69 -4.16 -3.67 26.05
C HIS A 69 -3.92 -2.62 24.97
N ASP A 70 -4.98 -2.27 24.25
CA ASP A 70 -4.95 -1.19 23.26
C ASP A 70 -4.86 0.19 23.94
N LEU A 71 -4.91 1.24 23.13
CA LEU A 71 -4.85 2.63 23.61
C LEU A 71 -6.03 3.03 24.51
N CYS A 72 -7.17 2.34 24.42
CA CYS A 72 -8.33 2.53 25.28
C CYS A 72 -8.26 1.68 26.55
N ASN A 73 -7.14 0.98 26.76
CA ASN A 73 -6.89 0.08 27.87
C ASN A 73 -7.82 -1.16 27.87
N THR A 74 -8.39 -1.50 26.72
CA THR A 74 -9.20 -2.71 26.55
C THR A 74 -8.27 -3.91 26.35
N GLY A 75 -8.47 -4.95 27.15
CA GLY A 75 -7.70 -6.18 27.03
C GLY A 75 -8.08 -6.96 25.76
N MET A 76 -7.11 -7.26 24.91
CA MET A 76 -7.33 -7.93 23.61
C MET A 76 -6.16 -8.81 23.19
N THR A 77 -6.32 -9.53 22.07
CA THR A 77 -5.23 -10.26 21.40
C THR A 77 -4.98 -9.60 20.04
N PRO A 78 -3.82 -8.96 19.82
CA PRO A 78 -3.52 -8.33 18.54
C PRO A 78 -3.51 -9.38 17.43
N LYS A 79 -3.84 -8.98 16.21
CA LYS A 79 -3.68 -9.81 15.03
C LYS A 79 -2.54 -9.33 14.15
N ILE A 80 -1.95 -10.26 13.41
CA ILE A 80 -0.81 -10.03 12.53
C ILE A 80 -1.22 -10.37 11.10
N LEU A 81 -1.04 -9.41 10.19
CA LEU A 81 -1.24 -9.57 8.76
C LEU A 81 0.04 -9.16 8.02
N SER A 82 0.48 -9.97 7.06
CA SER A 82 1.62 -9.64 6.21
C SER A 82 1.15 -9.02 4.90
N LEU A 83 1.77 -7.91 4.52
CA LEU A 83 1.43 -7.15 3.32
C LEU A 83 2.64 -7.07 2.40
N ASP A 84 2.60 -7.72 1.23
CA ASP A 84 3.65 -7.56 0.22
C ASP A 84 3.43 -6.27 -0.58
N VAL A 85 4.21 -5.24 -0.23
CA VAL A 85 4.18 -3.93 -0.87
C VAL A 85 5.31 -3.76 -1.90
N GLY A 86 6.18 -4.76 -2.04
CA GLY A 86 7.31 -4.73 -2.96
C GLY A 86 8.32 -3.60 -2.70
N GLY A 87 9.13 -3.31 -3.71
CA GLY A 87 10.16 -2.27 -3.65
C GLY A 87 11.19 -2.51 -2.53
N ALA A 88 11.71 -1.43 -1.95
CA ALA A 88 12.70 -1.50 -0.87
C ALA A 88 12.12 -1.99 0.47
N LEU A 89 10.79 -1.94 0.64
CA LEU A 89 10.12 -2.41 1.85
C LEU A 89 9.86 -3.92 1.82
N GLY A 90 9.60 -4.49 0.64
CA GLY A 90 9.22 -5.90 0.50
C GLY A 90 7.91 -6.16 1.22
N THR A 91 7.97 -6.84 2.37
CA THR A 91 6.80 -7.17 3.18
C THR A 91 6.72 -6.32 4.44
N LEU A 92 5.56 -5.71 4.68
CA LEU A 92 5.21 -5.06 5.94
C LEU A 92 4.45 -6.01 6.85
N THR A 93 4.57 -5.77 8.15
CA THR A 93 3.73 -6.40 9.16
C THR A 93 2.69 -5.39 9.63
N ALA A 94 1.41 -5.70 9.43
CA ALA A 94 0.31 -4.99 10.04
C ALA A 94 -0.03 -5.64 11.38
N VAL A 95 0.06 -4.87 12.46
CA VAL A 95 -0.52 -5.23 13.76
C VAL A 95 -1.90 -4.58 13.85
N ILE A 96 -2.90 -5.39 14.13
CA ILE A 96 -4.30 -4.99 14.14
C ILE A 96 -4.87 -5.14 15.55
N GLU A 97 -5.44 -4.05 16.05
CA GLU A 97 -6.03 -3.90 17.37
C GLU A 97 -7.55 -3.74 17.17
N GLU A 98 -8.30 -4.85 17.19
CA GLU A 98 -9.77 -4.81 17.05
C GLU A 98 -10.44 -4.40 18.36
N ASP A 99 -11.07 -3.23 18.36
CA ASP A 99 -11.96 -2.77 19.43
C ASP A 99 -12.95 -1.74 18.83
N THR A 100 -14.15 -2.21 18.48
CA THR A 100 -15.22 -1.35 17.95
C THR A 100 -15.71 -0.29 18.93
N THR A 101 -15.50 -0.49 20.24
CA THR A 101 -15.86 0.50 21.26
C THR A 101 -14.82 1.61 21.31
N CYS A 102 -13.54 1.27 21.13
CA CYS A 102 -12.44 2.23 21.07
C CYS A 102 -12.37 2.99 19.73
N PHE A 103 -12.50 2.29 18.60
CA PHE A 103 -12.26 2.82 17.26
C PHE A 103 -13.53 3.15 16.47
N GLY A 104 -14.71 2.95 17.07
CA GLY A 104 -15.99 3.28 16.46
C GLY A 104 -16.22 2.56 15.14
N ALA A 105 -16.67 3.29 14.12
CA ALA A 105 -17.08 2.72 12.84
C ALA A 105 -15.93 2.17 11.99
N ASP A 106 -14.68 2.55 12.29
CA ASP A 106 -13.49 1.94 11.68
C ASP A 106 -13.19 0.57 12.30
N GLY A 107 -13.61 0.32 13.54
CA GLY A 107 -13.58 -1.00 14.19
C GLY A 107 -12.22 -1.46 14.71
N ALA A 108 -11.11 -0.98 14.14
CA ALA A 108 -9.76 -1.35 14.57
C ALA A 108 -8.73 -0.23 14.38
N ARG A 109 -7.61 -0.33 15.09
CA ARG A 109 -6.38 0.40 14.79
C ARG A 109 -5.39 -0.53 14.11
N TYR A 110 -4.76 0.00 13.06
CA TYR A 110 -3.76 -0.69 12.28
C TYR A 110 -2.42 0.03 12.46
N THR A 111 -1.37 -0.73 12.75
CA THR A 111 0.01 -0.23 12.82
C THR A 111 0.84 -1.02 11.81
N LEU A 112 1.40 -0.35 10.81
CA LEU A 112 2.28 -0.96 9.82
C LEU A 112 3.73 -0.81 10.24
N LEU A 113 4.44 -1.91 10.30
CA LEU A 113 5.85 -1.98 10.63
C LEU A 113 6.65 -2.56 9.47
N ASP A 114 7.82 -1.98 9.22
CA ASP A 114 8.80 -2.58 8.31
C ASP A 114 9.54 -3.76 8.97
N ARG A 115 10.45 -4.37 8.21
CA ARG A 115 11.28 -5.52 8.67
C ARG A 115 12.18 -5.21 9.87
N THR A 116 12.40 -3.93 10.19
CA THR A 116 13.18 -3.47 11.34
C THR A 116 12.31 -3.07 12.53
N HIS A 117 10.99 -3.30 12.42
CA HIS A 117 9.96 -2.86 13.35
C HIS A 117 9.84 -1.33 13.47
N HIS A 118 10.24 -0.58 12.44
CA HIS A 118 9.95 0.84 12.38
C HIS A 118 8.50 1.04 11.93
N VAL A 119 7.76 1.90 12.64
CA VAL A 119 6.38 2.24 12.30
C VAL A 119 6.38 3.14 11.07
N VAL A 120 5.82 2.63 9.98
CA VAL A 120 5.76 3.36 8.69
C VAL A 120 4.39 3.97 8.44
N TRP A 121 3.38 3.55 9.18
CA TRP A 121 2.03 4.11 9.17
C TRP A 121 1.24 3.64 10.39
N GLN A 122 0.35 4.48 10.92
CA GLN A 122 -0.58 4.09 11.99
C GLN A 122 -1.84 4.93 11.93
N ASN A 123 -3.01 4.29 11.93
CA ASN A 123 -4.31 4.94 12.11
C ASN A 123 -5.43 3.92 12.37
N SER A 124 -6.63 4.41 12.68
CA SER A 124 -7.85 3.62 12.60
C SER A 124 -8.23 3.33 11.15
N ALA A 125 -8.73 2.12 10.90
CA ALA A 125 -9.26 1.67 9.61
C ALA A 125 -10.09 0.39 9.83
N ALA A 126 -10.97 0.07 8.88
CA ALA A 126 -11.67 -1.21 8.83
C ALA A 126 -10.91 -2.26 8.00
N ALA A 127 -10.24 -1.83 6.93
CA ALA A 127 -9.51 -2.70 6.02
C ALA A 127 -8.38 -1.95 5.28
N ILE A 128 -7.47 -2.70 4.68
CA ILE A 128 -6.35 -2.22 3.87
C ILE A 128 -6.47 -2.79 2.46
N ALA A 129 -6.23 -1.95 1.46
CA ALA A 129 -6.04 -2.37 0.08
C ALA A 129 -4.61 -2.03 -0.38
N ILE A 130 -3.97 -2.98 -1.07
CA ILE A 130 -2.72 -2.75 -1.79
C ILE A 130 -3.09 -2.39 -3.23
N LEU A 131 -2.73 -1.18 -3.66
CA LEU A 131 -3.10 -0.67 -4.98
C LEU A 131 -2.01 -0.98 -6.01
N GLU A 132 -2.37 -1.09 -7.29
CA GLU A 132 -1.40 -1.35 -8.36
C GLU A 132 -0.41 -0.18 -8.56
N SER A 133 -0.81 1.04 -8.23
CA SER A 133 0.07 2.21 -8.28
C SER A 133 1.24 2.06 -7.31
N ARG A 134 2.39 2.62 -7.69
CA ARG A 134 3.63 2.52 -6.93
C ARG A 134 4.35 3.86 -6.87
N HIS A 135 5.00 4.12 -5.74
CA HIS A 135 5.94 5.21 -5.54
C HIS A 135 7.24 4.65 -4.97
N ASP A 136 8.38 5.03 -5.56
CA ASP A 136 9.70 4.45 -5.26
C ASP A 136 9.72 2.90 -5.31
N GLY A 137 8.94 2.30 -6.21
CA GLY A 137 8.81 0.85 -6.38
C GLY A 137 7.94 0.14 -5.35
N VAL A 138 7.46 0.86 -4.33
CA VAL A 138 6.57 0.36 -3.27
C VAL A 138 5.12 0.65 -3.64
N HIS A 139 4.23 -0.31 -3.43
CA HIS A 139 2.79 -0.15 -3.66
C HIS A 139 2.17 0.93 -2.78
N ASP A 140 1.29 1.72 -3.38
CA ASP A 140 0.39 2.59 -2.64
C ASP A 140 -0.60 1.76 -1.82
N LEU A 141 -1.04 2.33 -0.71
CA LEU A 141 -2.02 1.70 0.16
C LEU A 141 -3.28 2.56 0.22
N SER A 142 -4.42 1.90 0.38
CA SER A 142 -5.65 2.55 0.77
C SER A 142 -6.20 1.90 2.03
N PHE A 143 -6.84 2.71 2.87
CA PHE A 143 -7.36 2.29 4.16
C PHE A 143 -8.85 2.60 4.19
N GLY A 144 -9.67 1.56 4.13
CA GLY A 144 -11.12 1.67 4.14
C GLY A 144 -11.61 1.97 5.54
N GLY A 145 -12.69 2.72 5.64
CA GLY A 145 -13.37 3.06 6.89
C GLY A 145 -14.83 3.34 6.60
N ALA A 146 -15.54 3.89 7.59
CA ALA A 146 -16.94 4.23 7.38
C ALA A 146 -17.11 5.45 6.44
N GLY A 147 -18.03 5.34 5.48
CA GLY A 147 -18.43 6.44 4.59
C GLY A 147 -17.79 6.39 3.19
N PRO A 148 -18.09 7.39 2.34
CA PRO A 148 -17.75 7.36 0.91
C PRO A 148 -16.36 7.88 0.59
N ARG A 149 -15.54 8.19 1.61
CA ARG A 149 -14.22 8.81 1.41
C ARG A 149 -13.12 7.81 1.72
N VAL A 150 -12.32 7.52 0.72
CA VAL A 150 -11.28 6.50 0.79
C VAL A 150 -9.92 7.15 0.55
N PRO A 151 -9.03 7.21 1.56
CA PRO A 151 -7.71 7.79 1.42
C PRO A 151 -6.76 6.87 0.65
N VAL A 152 -5.87 7.49 -0.12
CA VAL A 152 -4.75 6.82 -0.79
C VAL A 152 -3.45 7.38 -0.25
N TRP A 153 -2.55 6.48 0.11
CA TRP A 153 -1.27 6.77 0.72
C TRP A 153 -0.14 6.25 -0.16
N SER A 154 0.86 7.10 -0.38
CA SER A 154 2.06 6.73 -1.13
C SER A 154 3.26 6.63 -0.20
N TRP A 155 4.14 5.70 -0.48
CA TRP A 155 5.42 5.60 0.23
C TRP A 155 6.29 6.84 -0.04
N SER A 156 6.99 7.31 1.00
CA SER A 156 7.96 8.40 0.91
C SER A 156 9.31 7.93 1.45
N ALA A 157 10.25 7.62 0.56
CA ALA A 157 11.58 7.18 0.97
C ALA A 157 12.32 8.23 1.82
N ALA A 158 12.08 9.52 1.57
CA ALA A 158 12.68 10.59 2.37
C ALA A 158 12.20 10.62 3.82
N ARG A 159 10.93 10.24 4.05
CA ARG A 159 10.34 10.21 5.40
C ARG A 159 10.34 8.82 6.03
N GLN A 160 10.66 7.80 5.26
CA GLN A 160 10.54 6.40 5.66
C GLN A 160 9.14 6.08 6.22
N ALA A 161 8.09 6.66 5.60
CA ALA A 161 6.71 6.50 6.02
C ALA A 161 5.73 6.67 4.85
N TYR A 162 4.53 6.10 4.98
CA TYR A 162 3.43 6.39 4.07
C TYR A 162 2.88 7.78 4.34
N GLN A 163 2.61 8.52 3.26
CA GLN A 163 2.02 9.86 3.32
C GLN A 163 0.70 9.90 2.57
N LEU A 164 -0.27 10.62 3.14
CA LEU A 164 -1.56 10.82 2.49
C LEU A 164 -1.31 11.57 1.17
N ARG A 165 -1.66 10.93 0.06
CA ARG A 165 -1.51 11.49 -1.29
C ARG A 165 -2.79 12.17 -1.72
N THR A 166 -3.92 11.51 -1.54
CA THR A 166 -5.23 12.02 -1.92
C THR A 166 -6.34 11.32 -1.13
N VAL A 167 -7.54 11.90 -1.15
CA VAL A 167 -8.77 11.27 -0.66
C VAL A 167 -9.74 11.21 -1.82
N ILE A 168 -10.20 10.00 -2.13
CA ILE A 168 -11.13 9.75 -3.22
C ILE A 168 -12.53 9.70 -2.65
N ASP A 169 -13.43 10.49 -3.22
CA ASP A 169 -14.86 10.31 -3.03
C ASP A 169 -15.31 9.13 -3.91
N THR A 170 -15.98 8.14 -3.33
CA THR A 170 -16.45 6.92 -4.03
C THR A 170 -17.92 6.99 -4.40
N GLU A 171 -18.63 8.05 -4.03
CA GLU A 171 -19.97 8.38 -4.55
C GLU A 171 -19.92 8.99 -5.96
#